data_AF-A0A9N9K3A2-F1
#
_entry.id   AF-A0A9N9K3A2-F1
#
_cell.length_a   1.000
_cell.length_b   1.000
_cell.length_c   1.000
_cell.angle_alpha   90.00
_cell.angle_beta   90.00
_cell.angle_gamma   90.00
#
_symmetry.space_group_name_H-M   'P 1'
#
loop_
_entity.id
_entity.type
_entity.pdbx_description
1 polymer ?
#
loop_
_entity_poly.entity_id
_entity_poly.type
_entity_poly.pdbx_seq_one_letter_code
_entity_poly.pdbx_strand_id
1 'polypeptide(L)'
;MKLFKNNETKLLYYTSLSNALKIFANSVYSETGYRYSPLYHKEVASSVTVFCKATLKIMIDFVKEQGFIVVYRDTDSIFYSLPESYFTELDTKYSNKLLSKKEYWEEQIKLTILHSKILETKINKYLKQIIKSIYLKITYEKTMYSFLIFGKKHYIAITHSDVPNLDNLNLLLKGLKTIKRNVTEFYKLVAKELIYSLLGFNKDFLIRQEEIDQKELFDTTYASVSAVNFVRLLNKDLSKEEQNEILKQITKSDTKKGNKMVNSFIARLKHSIEPG
;
A
#
# COMPACT_ATOMS: atom_id res chain seq x y z
N MET A 1 8.01 -23.33 1.45
CA MET A 1 8.35 -22.01 2.01
C MET A 1 8.61 -22.02 3.52
N LYS A 2 7.80 -22.69 4.36
CA LYS A 2 8.05 -22.77 5.83
C LYS A 2 9.41 -23.40 6.21
N LEU A 3 9.97 -24.26 5.36
CA LEU A 3 11.21 -25.01 5.60
C LEU A 3 12.52 -24.19 5.53
N PHE A 4 12.50 -22.97 4.97
CA PHE A 4 13.72 -22.17 4.75
C PHE A 4 13.72 -20.82 5.45
N LYS A 5 12.80 -20.59 6.40
CA LYS A 5 12.73 -19.31 7.13
C LYS A 5 14.04 -18.93 7.83
N ASN A 6 14.86 -19.91 8.20
CA ASN A 6 16.09 -19.70 8.96
C ASN A 6 17.29 -19.33 8.07
N ASN A 7 17.15 -19.32 6.74
CA ASN A 7 18.21 -18.93 5.82
C ASN A 7 17.65 -17.96 4.77
N GLU A 8 17.93 -16.67 4.95
CA GLU A 8 17.39 -15.59 4.11
C GLU A 8 17.75 -15.77 2.64
N THR A 9 18.98 -16.17 2.31
CA THR A 9 19.42 -16.38 0.93
C THR A 9 18.63 -17.50 0.24
N LYS A 10 18.47 -18.65 0.92
CA LYS A 10 17.66 -19.77 0.39
C LYS A 10 16.19 -19.37 0.27
N LEU A 11 15.65 -18.64 1.25
CA LEU A 11 14.28 -18.15 1.20
C LEU A 11 14.07 -17.23 -0.01
N LEU A 12 14.99 -16.29 -0.26
CA LEU A 12 14.94 -15.39 -1.40
C LEU A 12 15.03 -16.14 -2.73
N TYR A 13 15.95 -17.10 -2.85
CA TYR A 13 16.13 -17.92 -4.04
C TYR A 13 14.86 -18.70 -4.37
N TYR A 14 14.32 -19.48 -3.42
CA TYR A 14 13.13 -20.30 -3.66
C TYR A 14 11.86 -19.47 -3.86
N THR A 15 11.76 -18.30 -3.22
CA THR A 15 10.67 -17.36 -3.48
C THR A 15 10.73 -16.83 -4.90
N SER A 16 11.91 -16.43 -5.36
CA SER A 16 12.15 -15.96 -6.73
C SER A 16 11.86 -17.05 -7.77
N LEU A 17 12.32 -18.28 -7.54
CA LEU A 17 12.05 -19.42 -8.40
C LEU A 17 10.54 -19.73 -8.48
N SER A 18 9.86 -19.77 -7.34
CA SER A 18 8.41 -19.98 -7.29
C SER A 18 7.65 -18.89 -8.05
N ASN A 19 8.09 -17.63 -7.94
CA ASN A 19 7.51 -16.52 -8.69
C ASN A 19 7.76 -16.64 -10.20
N ALA A 20 8.97 -17.04 -10.60
CA ALA A 20 9.30 -17.26 -12.01
C ALA A 20 8.41 -18.34 -12.64
N LEU A 21 8.23 -19.48 -11.95
CA LEU A 21 7.34 -20.55 -12.39
C LEU A 21 5.87 -20.10 -12.49
N LYS A 22 5.40 -19.29 -11.53
CA LYS A 22 4.06 -18.69 -11.56
C LYS A 22 3.88 -17.77 -12.76
N ILE A 23 4.85 -16.90 -13.03
CA ILE A 23 4.83 -16.00 -14.19
C ILE A 23 4.78 -16.83 -15.47
N PHE A 24 5.64 -17.84 -15.60
CA PHE A 24 5.66 -18.72 -16.76
C PHE A 24 4.31 -19.39 -17.01
N ALA A 25 3.69 -20.00 -15.98
CA ALA A 25 2.38 -20.63 -16.11
C ALA A 25 1.27 -19.64 -16.53
N ASN A 26 1.27 -18.42 -15.96
CA ASN A 26 0.33 -17.37 -16.34
C ASN A 26 0.55 -16.87 -17.78
N SER A 27 1.81 -16.83 -18.24
CA SER A 27 2.15 -16.48 -19.61
C SER A 27 1.64 -17.51 -20.60
N VAL A 28 1.76 -18.82 -20.32
CA VAL A 28 1.21 -19.88 -21.19
C VAL A 28 -0.29 -19.69 -21.42
N TYR A 29 -1.06 -19.40 -20.36
CA TYR A 29 -2.47 -19.03 -20.51
C TYR A 29 -2.65 -17.77 -21.38
N SER A 30 -1.85 -16.73 -21.12
CA SER A 30 -1.95 -15.45 -21.83
C SER A 30 -1.64 -15.57 -23.33
N GLU A 31 -0.71 -16.43 -23.72
CA GLU A 31 -0.38 -16.76 -25.11
C GLU A 31 -1.60 -17.30 -25.86
N THR A 32 -2.44 -18.13 -25.22
CA THR A 32 -3.69 -18.62 -25.86
C THR A 32 -4.68 -17.50 -26.19
N GLY A 33 -4.62 -16.37 -25.47
CA GLY A 33 -5.45 -15.20 -25.74
C GLY A 33 -4.81 -14.16 -26.65
N TYR A 34 -3.51 -14.29 -26.96
CA TYR A 34 -2.77 -13.31 -27.74
C TYR A 34 -2.82 -13.62 -29.24
N ARG A 35 -3.45 -12.75 -30.03
CA ARG A 35 -3.74 -12.97 -31.45
C ARG A 35 -2.52 -13.34 -32.31
N TYR A 36 -1.33 -12.86 -31.96
CA TYR A 36 -0.10 -13.13 -32.71
C TYR A 36 0.75 -14.27 -32.12
N SER A 37 0.25 -14.94 -31.08
CA SER A 37 0.91 -16.11 -30.52
C SER A 37 0.77 -17.31 -31.46
N PRO A 38 1.81 -18.14 -31.62
CA PRO A 38 1.68 -19.45 -32.24
C PRO A 38 0.68 -20.38 -31.50
N LEU A 39 0.37 -20.09 -30.24
CA LEU A 39 -0.55 -20.87 -29.40
C LEU A 39 -1.96 -20.25 -29.31
N TYR A 40 -2.28 -19.28 -30.17
CA TYR A 40 -3.53 -18.53 -30.10
C TYR A 40 -4.77 -19.41 -30.29
N HIS A 41 -5.58 -19.49 -29.24
CA HIS A 41 -6.87 -20.19 -29.19
C HIS A 41 -7.83 -19.43 -28.29
N LYS A 42 -8.58 -18.49 -28.88
CA LYS A 42 -9.48 -17.57 -28.15
C LYS A 42 -10.51 -18.29 -27.30
N GLU A 43 -11.03 -19.41 -27.78
CA GLU A 43 -12.04 -20.23 -27.13
C GLU A 43 -11.50 -20.79 -25.81
N VAL A 44 -10.23 -21.20 -25.78
CA VAL A 44 -9.55 -21.68 -24.56
C VAL A 44 -9.46 -20.55 -23.54
N ALA A 45 -8.93 -19.38 -23.94
CA ALA A 45 -8.80 -18.23 -23.05
C ALA A 45 -10.17 -17.77 -22.49
N SER A 46 -11.20 -17.76 -23.35
CA SER A 46 -12.56 -17.38 -22.98
C SER A 46 -13.19 -18.38 -22.02
N SER A 47 -13.04 -19.69 -22.29
CA SER A 47 -13.58 -20.77 -21.46
C SER A 47 -12.99 -20.74 -20.05
N VAL A 48 -11.67 -20.57 -19.93
CA VAL A 48 -10.99 -20.41 -18.64
C VAL A 48 -11.52 -19.18 -17.89
N THR A 49 -11.66 -18.04 -18.58
CA THR A 49 -12.18 -16.81 -17.97
C THR A 49 -13.61 -16.99 -17.44
N VAL A 50 -14.49 -17.62 -18.23
CA VAL A 50 -15.88 -17.89 -17.84
C VAL A 50 -15.91 -18.84 -16.65
N PHE A 51 -15.14 -19.92 -16.68
CA PHE A 51 -15.04 -20.90 -15.60
C PHE A 51 -14.57 -20.25 -14.29
N CYS A 52 -13.53 -19.42 -14.32
CA CYS A 52 -13.02 -18.72 -13.14
C CYS A 52 -14.07 -17.76 -12.55
N LYS A 53 -14.77 -16.98 -13.40
CA LYS A 53 -15.83 -16.07 -12.96
C LYS A 53 -17.02 -16.82 -12.35
N ALA A 54 -17.45 -17.91 -12.98
CA ALA A 54 -18.54 -18.74 -12.47
C ALA A 54 -18.17 -19.35 -11.12
N THR A 55 -16.96 -19.88 -10.98
CA THR A 55 -16.47 -20.44 -9.72
C THR A 55 -16.37 -19.38 -8.62
N LEU A 56 -15.85 -18.19 -8.94
CA LEU A 56 -15.79 -17.09 -7.98
C LEU A 56 -17.19 -16.68 -7.48
N LYS A 57 -18.18 -16.66 -8.38
CA LYS A 57 -19.57 -16.38 -8.01
C LYS A 57 -20.11 -17.44 -7.06
N ILE A 58 -19.92 -18.72 -7.36
CA ILE A 58 -20.33 -19.84 -6.49
C ILE A 58 -19.69 -19.70 -5.10
N MET A 59 -18.41 -19.36 -5.02
CA MET A 59 -17.73 -19.14 -3.73
C MET A 59 -18.32 -17.95 -2.97
N ILE A 60 -18.60 -16.83 -3.64
CA ILE A 60 -19.23 -15.65 -3.02
C ILE A 60 -20.60 -15.99 -2.46
N ASP A 61 -21.41 -16.71 -3.23
CA ASP A 61 -22.77 -17.09 -2.82
C ASP A 61 -22.70 -18.01 -1.59
N PHE A 62 -21.80 -19.00 -1.59
CA PHE A 62 -21.56 -19.85 -0.42
C PHE A 62 -21.08 -19.07 0.82
N VAL A 63 -20.17 -18.10 0.65
CA VAL A 63 -19.70 -17.25 1.76
C VAL A 63 -20.85 -16.46 2.39
N LYS A 64 -21.76 -15.93 1.56
CA LYS A 64 -22.96 -15.23 2.03
C LYS A 64 -23.93 -16.17 2.74
N GLU A 65 -24.13 -17.38 2.25
CA GLU A 65 -24.96 -18.41 2.90
C GLU A 65 -24.43 -18.81 4.28
N GLN A 66 -23.10 -18.75 4.48
CA GLN A 66 -22.49 -18.93 5.81
C GLN A 66 -22.66 -17.71 6.73
N GLY A 67 -23.36 -16.66 6.29
CA GLY A 67 -23.65 -15.45 7.04
C GLY A 67 -22.61 -14.33 6.89
N PHE A 68 -21.46 -14.58 6.22
CA PHE A 68 -20.41 -13.58 6.10
C PHE A 68 -20.78 -12.46 5.11
N ILE A 69 -20.30 -11.24 5.39
CA ILE A 69 -20.62 -10.06 4.60
C ILE A 69 -19.51 -9.85 3.56
N VAL A 70 -19.78 -10.11 2.29
CA VAL A 70 -18.80 -9.88 1.21
C VAL A 70 -18.73 -8.40 0.87
N VAL A 71 -17.59 -7.76 1.15
CA VAL A 71 -17.39 -6.31 0.99
C VAL A 71 -16.74 -5.94 -0.35
N TYR A 72 -15.91 -6.82 -0.91
CA TYR A 72 -15.23 -6.58 -2.17
C TYR A 72 -14.82 -7.89 -2.84
N ARG A 73 -14.51 -7.82 -4.14
CA ARG A 73 -13.96 -8.94 -4.91
C ARG A 73 -13.01 -8.44 -5.99
N ASP A 74 -11.96 -9.21 -6.25
CA ASP A 74 -11.14 -9.11 -7.45
C ASP A 74 -11.13 -10.47 -8.18
N THR A 75 -10.38 -10.55 -9.26
CA THR A 75 -10.34 -11.66 -10.23
C THR A 75 -10.22 -13.05 -9.59
N ASP A 76 -9.47 -13.15 -8.49
CA ASP A 76 -9.12 -14.39 -7.79
C ASP A 76 -9.23 -14.27 -6.26
N SER A 77 -9.86 -13.20 -5.74
CA SER A 77 -9.93 -12.93 -4.30
C SER A 77 -11.30 -12.42 -3.87
N ILE A 78 -11.70 -12.81 -2.67
CA ILE A 78 -12.94 -12.40 -2.01
C ILE A 78 -12.56 -11.72 -0.71
N PHE A 79 -13.14 -10.54 -0.48
CA PHE A 79 -12.98 -9.78 0.74
C PHE A 79 -14.30 -9.84 1.47
N TYR A 80 -14.28 -10.26 2.73
CA TYR A 80 -15.46 -10.39 3.54
C TYR A 80 -15.18 -9.94 4.97
N SER A 81 -16.25 -9.55 5.67
CA SER A 81 -16.27 -9.30 7.10
C SER A 81 -17.03 -10.41 7.81
N LEU A 82 -16.63 -10.68 9.06
CA LEU A 82 -17.47 -11.45 9.97
C LEU A 82 -18.75 -10.65 10.30
N PRO A 83 -19.86 -11.33 10.58
CA PRO A 83 -21.05 -10.70 11.17
C PRO A 83 -20.75 -10.06 12.51
N GLU A 84 -21.44 -8.97 12.83
CA GLU A 84 -21.31 -8.26 14.11
C GLU A 84 -21.59 -9.16 15.33
N SER A 85 -22.44 -10.18 15.16
CA SER A 85 -22.76 -11.14 16.22
C SER A 85 -21.53 -11.82 16.83
N TYR A 86 -20.46 -12.03 16.04
CA TYR A 86 -19.21 -12.62 16.51
C TYR A 86 -18.44 -11.74 17.48
N PHE A 87 -18.68 -10.42 17.46
CA PHE A 87 -17.94 -9.46 18.27
C PHE A 87 -18.73 -8.97 19.50
N THR A 88 -20.02 -9.29 19.61
CA THR A 88 -20.90 -8.86 20.71
C THR A 88 -20.31 -9.03 22.13
N GLU A 89 -19.76 -10.20 22.44
CA GLU A 89 -19.14 -10.45 23.76
C GLU A 89 -17.91 -9.55 23.97
N LEU A 90 -17.10 -9.38 22.92
CA LEU A 90 -15.92 -8.55 22.93
C LEU A 90 -16.26 -7.06 23.08
N ASP A 91 -17.29 -6.61 22.36
CA ASP A 91 -17.81 -5.24 22.40
C ASP A 91 -18.35 -4.91 23.79
N THR A 92 -19.00 -5.87 24.45
CA THR A 92 -19.46 -5.75 25.84
C THR A 92 -18.30 -5.60 26.81
N LYS A 93 -17.24 -6.43 26.67
CA LYS A 93 -16.03 -6.32 27.50
C LYS A 93 -15.33 -4.98 27.33
N TYR A 94 -15.23 -4.48 26.10
CA TYR A 94 -14.65 -3.18 25.80
C TYR A 94 -15.48 -2.03 26.37
N SER A 95 -16.81 -2.08 26.20
CA SER A 95 -17.74 -1.06 26.73
C SER A 95 -17.68 -0.97 28.26
N ASN A 96 -17.51 -2.10 28.93
CA ASN A 96 -17.31 -2.18 30.39
C ASN A 96 -15.88 -1.80 30.84
N LYS A 97 -15.03 -1.31 29.93
CA LYS A 97 -13.62 -0.93 30.18
C LYS A 97 -12.76 -2.07 30.75
N LEU A 98 -13.11 -3.33 30.46
CA LEU A 98 -12.31 -4.50 30.85
C LEU A 98 -11.14 -4.75 29.90
N LEU A 99 -11.12 -4.10 28.74
CA LEU A 99 -10.08 -4.23 27.72
C LEU A 99 -9.55 -2.84 27.34
N SER A 100 -8.24 -2.74 27.14
CA SER A 100 -7.67 -1.58 26.44
C SER A 100 -8.07 -1.60 24.95
N LYS A 101 -7.96 -0.44 24.30
CA LYS A 101 -8.24 -0.31 22.86
C LYS A 101 -7.36 -1.23 22.00
N LYS A 102 -6.09 -1.38 22.38
CA LYS A 102 -5.15 -2.26 21.67
C LYS A 102 -5.56 -3.73 21.81
N GLU A 103 -5.83 -4.18 23.03
CA GLU A 103 -6.26 -5.57 23.29
C GLU A 103 -7.57 -5.91 22.58
N TYR A 104 -8.53 -4.98 22.59
CA TYR A 104 -9.78 -5.14 21.84
C TYR A 104 -9.53 -5.39 20.34
N TRP A 105 -8.67 -4.59 19.71
CA TRP A 105 -8.31 -4.76 18.30
C TRP A 105 -7.59 -6.08 18.03
N GLU A 106 -6.64 -6.47 18.90
CA GLU A 106 -5.95 -7.75 18.75
C GLU A 106 -6.90 -8.93 18.80
N GLU A 107 -7.84 -8.93 19.75
CA GLU A 107 -8.84 -9.99 19.88
C GLU A 107 -9.81 -10.03 18.68
N GLN A 108 -10.25 -8.87 18.16
CA GLN A 108 -11.04 -8.83 16.92
C GLN A 108 -10.29 -9.48 15.74
N ILE A 109 -9.00 -9.18 15.60
CA ILE A 109 -8.17 -9.75 14.54
C ILE A 109 -8.00 -11.26 14.76
N LYS A 110 -7.73 -11.72 15.99
CA LYS A 110 -7.60 -13.17 16.30
C LYS A 110 -8.87 -13.94 15.94
N LEU A 111 -10.04 -13.45 16.36
CA LEU A 111 -11.33 -14.05 16.04
C LEU A 111 -11.55 -14.12 14.52
N THR A 112 -11.23 -13.03 13.82
CA THR A 112 -11.36 -12.96 12.35
C THR A 112 -10.46 -13.98 11.65
N ILE A 113 -9.20 -14.13 12.09
CA ILE A 113 -8.26 -15.12 11.55
C ILE A 113 -8.78 -16.55 11.79
N LEU A 114 -9.24 -16.84 13.01
CA LEU A 114 -9.75 -18.14 13.39
C LEU A 114 -10.94 -18.56 12.50
N HIS A 115 -11.96 -17.72 12.41
CA HIS A 115 -13.15 -18.02 11.63
C HIS A 115 -12.88 -18.03 10.12
N SER A 116 -11.91 -17.26 9.64
CA SER A 116 -11.46 -17.32 8.25
C SER A 116 -10.82 -18.66 7.88
N LYS A 117 -10.00 -19.24 8.78
CA LYS A 117 -9.41 -20.57 8.57
C LYS A 117 -10.46 -21.69 8.58
N ILE A 118 -11.50 -21.55 9.43
CA ILE A 118 -12.65 -22.45 9.43
C ILE A 118 -13.43 -22.33 8.11
N LEU A 119 -13.68 -21.10 7.65
CA LEU A 119 -14.37 -20.83 6.39
C LEU A 119 -13.62 -21.37 5.17
N GLU A 120 -12.30 -21.21 5.12
CA GLU A 120 -11.43 -21.81 4.08
C GLU A 120 -11.68 -23.31 3.95
N THR A 121 -11.69 -24.02 5.09
CA THR A 121 -11.92 -25.48 5.11
C THR A 121 -13.31 -25.84 4.58
N LYS A 122 -14.34 -25.06 4.96
CA LYS A 122 -15.72 -25.24 4.47
C LYS A 122 -15.82 -25.00 2.97
N ILE A 123 -15.27 -23.90 2.46
CA ILE A 123 -15.27 -23.58 1.03
C ILE A 123 -14.56 -24.67 0.22
N ASN A 124 -13.37 -25.09 0.65
CA ASN A 124 -12.63 -26.12 -0.07
C ASN A 124 -13.36 -27.47 -0.10
N LYS A 125 -14.07 -27.83 0.97
CA LYS A 125 -14.93 -29.03 0.98
C LYS A 125 -16.09 -28.90 -0.02
N TYR A 126 -16.75 -27.74 -0.05
CA TYR A 126 -17.84 -27.44 -0.97
C TYR A 126 -17.39 -27.43 -2.44
N LEU A 127 -16.27 -26.77 -2.75
CA LEU A 127 -15.69 -26.75 -4.09
C LEU A 127 -15.34 -28.15 -4.60
N LYS A 128 -14.77 -29.00 -3.73
CA LYS A 128 -14.44 -30.38 -4.08
C LYS A 128 -15.69 -31.17 -4.49
N GLN A 129 -16.83 -30.93 -3.84
CA GLN A 129 -18.10 -31.60 -4.17
C GLN A 129 -18.64 -31.17 -5.54
N ILE A 130 -18.57 -29.87 -5.87
CA ILE A 130 -19.11 -29.33 -7.12
C ILE A 130 -18.19 -29.63 -8.30
N ILE A 131 -16.91 -29.28 -8.18
CA ILE A 131 -15.97 -29.32 -9.31
C ILE A 131 -15.41 -30.73 -9.50
N LYS A 132 -15.49 -31.59 -8.47
CA LYS A 132 -14.90 -32.95 -8.45
C LYS A 132 -13.39 -32.96 -8.72
N SER A 133 -12.73 -31.82 -8.50
CA SER A 133 -11.28 -31.64 -8.65
C SER A 133 -10.66 -31.23 -7.32
N ILE A 134 -9.41 -31.64 -7.10
CA ILE A 134 -8.63 -31.26 -5.92
C ILE A 134 -7.65 -30.12 -6.18
N TYR A 135 -7.54 -29.66 -7.43
CA TYR A 135 -6.54 -28.66 -7.83
C TYR A 135 -6.97 -27.23 -7.51
N LEU A 136 -8.27 -26.95 -7.53
CA LEU A 136 -8.79 -25.62 -7.23
C LEU A 136 -9.14 -25.52 -5.75
N LYS A 137 -8.41 -24.65 -5.04
CA LYS A 137 -8.58 -24.39 -3.61
C LYS A 137 -8.47 -22.90 -3.34
N ILE A 138 -9.26 -22.43 -2.38
CA ILE A 138 -9.07 -21.12 -1.77
C ILE A 138 -8.16 -21.26 -0.56
N THR A 139 -7.39 -20.22 -0.26
CA THR A 139 -6.54 -20.16 0.93
C THR A 139 -6.75 -18.82 1.60
N TYR A 140 -6.84 -18.81 2.92
CA TYR A 140 -6.79 -17.58 3.69
C TYR A 140 -5.42 -16.91 3.49
N GLU A 141 -5.42 -15.66 3.05
CA GLU A 141 -4.18 -14.91 2.76
C GLU A 141 -3.77 -14.01 3.92
N LYS A 142 -4.67 -13.10 4.34
CA LYS A 142 -4.44 -12.14 5.42
C LYS A 142 -5.75 -11.50 5.88
N THR A 143 -5.75 -10.98 7.09
CA THR A 143 -6.80 -10.12 7.66
C THR A 143 -6.37 -8.67 7.53
N MET A 144 -7.32 -7.78 7.24
CA MET A 144 -7.09 -6.35 7.08
C MET A 144 -7.83 -5.59 8.17
N TYR A 145 -7.11 -4.86 9.02
CA TYR A 145 -7.68 -4.08 10.12
C TYR A 145 -6.72 -2.96 10.55
N SER A 146 -7.03 -1.68 10.41
CA SER A 146 -8.16 -1.00 9.77
C SER A 146 -8.11 -1.11 8.24
N PHE A 147 -9.25 -0.96 7.56
CA PHE A 147 -9.41 -1.14 6.11
C PHE A 147 -10.31 -0.07 5.48
N LEU A 148 -9.86 0.53 4.38
CA LEU A 148 -10.61 1.52 3.62
C LEU A 148 -10.50 1.26 2.11
N ILE A 149 -11.65 1.26 1.42
CA ILE A 149 -11.73 1.16 -0.04
C ILE A 149 -12.22 2.48 -0.61
N PHE A 150 -11.49 3.01 -1.60
CA PHE A 150 -11.89 4.21 -2.35
C PHE A 150 -12.48 3.85 -3.72
N GLY A 151 -12.17 2.66 -4.23
CA GLY A 151 -12.70 2.18 -5.49
C GLY A 151 -12.05 0.87 -5.94
N LYS A 152 -12.38 0.45 -7.16
CA LYS A 152 -11.83 -0.79 -7.74
C LYS A 152 -10.30 -0.72 -7.78
N LYS A 153 -9.63 -1.67 -7.13
CA LYS A 153 -8.16 -1.75 -6.97
C LYS A 153 -7.51 -0.54 -6.27
N HIS A 154 -8.30 0.27 -5.56
CA HIS A 154 -7.84 1.44 -4.81
C HIS A 154 -8.28 1.31 -3.35
N TYR A 155 -7.39 0.81 -2.50
CA TYR A 155 -7.68 0.59 -1.09
C TYR A 155 -6.40 0.64 -0.26
N ILE A 156 -6.59 0.92 1.04
CA ILE A 156 -5.54 0.96 2.05
C ILE A 156 -5.93 0.08 3.24
N ALA A 157 -4.95 -0.58 3.82
CA ALA A 157 -5.17 -1.47 4.95
C ALA A 157 -3.94 -1.63 5.82
N ILE A 158 -4.11 -1.92 7.10
CA ILE A 158 -3.07 -2.62 7.87
C ILE A 158 -3.33 -4.12 7.75
N THR A 159 -2.28 -4.89 7.48
CA THR A 159 -2.39 -6.32 7.22
C THR A 159 -1.82 -7.18 8.34
N HIS A 160 -2.54 -8.25 8.65
CA HIS A 160 -2.17 -9.24 9.65
C HIS A 160 -2.22 -10.63 9.02
N SER A 161 -1.10 -11.34 9.02
CA SER A 161 -0.99 -12.65 8.39
C SER A 161 -1.59 -13.74 9.28
N ASP A 162 -0.80 -14.26 10.22
CA ASP A 162 -1.21 -15.37 11.11
C ASP A 162 -1.51 -14.91 12.55
N VAL A 163 -0.95 -13.77 12.96
CA VAL A 163 -1.04 -13.23 14.32
C VAL A 163 -1.30 -11.73 14.20
N PRO A 164 -2.12 -11.13 15.07
CA PRO A 164 -2.21 -9.68 15.17
C PRO A 164 -0.82 -9.08 15.40
N ASN A 165 -0.53 -7.99 14.71
CA ASN A 165 0.70 -7.25 14.90
C ASN A 165 0.36 -5.77 14.79
N LEU A 166 0.06 -5.17 15.94
CA LEU A 166 -0.24 -3.74 16.05
C LEU A 166 0.99 -2.90 16.41
N ASP A 167 2.09 -3.54 16.82
CA ASP A 167 3.34 -2.84 17.15
C ASP A 167 4.16 -2.51 15.91
N ASN A 168 4.19 -3.42 14.93
CA ASN A 168 4.81 -3.18 13.63
C ASN A 168 3.76 -3.26 12.51
N LEU A 169 3.13 -2.13 12.25
CA LEU A 169 2.02 -1.99 11.31
C LEU A 169 2.47 -2.22 9.86
N ASN A 170 2.04 -3.35 9.28
CA ASN A 170 2.30 -3.64 7.88
C ASN A 170 1.25 -2.97 6.97
N LEU A 171 1.56 -1.74 6.54
CA LEU A 171 0.72 -0.93 5.68
C LEU A 171 0.67 -1.47 4.24
N LEU A 172 -0.51 -1.87 3.80
CA LEU A 172 -0.82 -2.24 2.43
C LEU A 172 -1.46 -1.06 1.69
N LEU A 173 -0.81 -0.62 0.62
CA LEU A 173 -1.34 0.40 -0.29
C LEU A 173 -1.61 -0.25 -1.63
N LYS A 174 -2.82 -0.10 -2.18
CA LYS A 174 -3.17 -0.57 -3.52
C LYS A 174 -3.72 0.57 -4.37
N GLY A 175 -3.18 0.73 -5.58
CA GLY A 175 -3.68 1.68 -6.58
C GLY A 175 -3.36 3.16 -6.32
N LEU A 176 -2.82 3.52 -5.16
CA LEU A 176 -2.52 4.91 -4.83
C LEU A 176 -1.33 5.48 -5.61
N LYS A 177 -1.41 6.77 -5.96
CA LYS A 177 -0.35 7.51 -6.66
C LYS A 177 0.97 7.53 -5.87
N THR A 178 0.90 7.51 -4.55
CA THR A 178 2.04 7.47 -3.62
C THR A 178 2.97 6.28 -3.84
N ILE A 179 2.48 5.20 -4.44
CA ILE A 179 3.22 3.96 -4.73
C ILE A 179 4.02 4.09 -6.05
N LYS A 180 3.71 5.09 -6.89
CA LYS A 180 4.39 5.24 -8.19
C LYS A 180 5.84 5.69 -7.98
N ARG A 181 6.75 5.16 -8.80
CA ARG A 181 8.19 5.47 -8.76
C ARG A 181 8.52 6.95 -8.97
N ASN A 182 7.61 7.69 -9.60
CA ASN A 182 7.84 9.05 -10.10
C ASN A 182 7.47 10.13 -9.07
N VAL A 183 7.42 9.77 -7.78
CA VAL A 183 6.91 10.63 -6.71
C VAL A 183 8.04 10.93 -5.72
N THR A 184 8.12 12.18 -5.28
CA THR A 184 9.16 12.65 -4.35
C THR A 184 9.04 11.97 -2.99
N GLU A 185 10.17 11.81 -2.30
CA GLU A 185 10.18 11.16 -0.98
C GLU A 185 9.40 11.97 0.07
N PHE A 186 9.46 13.30 0.00
CA PHE A 186 8.65 14.18 0.83
C PHE A 186 7.15 13.92 0.69
N TYR A 187 6.63 13.79 -0.55
CA TYR A 187 5.22 13.50 -0.76
C TYR A 187 4.83 12.13 -0.21
N LYS A 188 5.72 11.12 -0.31
CA LYS A 188 5.46 9.79 0.28
C LYS A 188 5.37 9.87 1.80
N LEU A 189 6.24 10.65 2.45
CA LEU A 189 6.21 10.84 3.90
C LEU A 189 4.90 11.48 4.35
N VAL A 190 4.54 12.64 3.79
CA VAL A 190 3.29 13.35 4.12
C VAL A 190 2.07 12.47 3.88
N ALA A 191 2.04 11.76 2.74
CA ALA A 191 0.92 10.87 2.45
C ALA A 191 0.85 9.67 3.41
N LYS A 192 1.99 9.13 3.85
CA LYS A 192 2.03 8.03 4.82
C LYS A 192 1.45 8.46 6.17
N GLU A 193 1.77 9.66 6.64
CA GLU A 193 1.21 10.23 7.88
C GLU A 193 -0.31 10.40 7.78
N LEU A 194 -0.80 10.99 6.68
CA LEU A 194 -2.24 11.13 6.42
C LEU A 194 -2.93 9.77 6.40
N ILE A 195 -2.31 8.76 5.80
CA ILE A 195 -2.87 7.39 5.73
C ILE A 195 -3.00 6.77 7.12
N TYR A 196 -1.98 6.88 7.98
CA TYR A 196 -2.08 6.34 9.34
C TYR A 196 -3.16 7.04 10.15
N SER A 197 -3.27 8.37 10.01
CA SER A 197 -4.33 9.14 10.67
C SER A 197 -5.73 8.70 10.19
N LEU A 198 -5.92 8.52 8.88
CA LEU A 198 -7.17 8.00 8.29
C LEU A 198 -7.53 6.59 8.80
N LEU A 199 -6.52 5.75 9.05
CA LEU A 199 -6.72 4.40 9.58
C LEU A 199 -6.97 4.39 11.10
N GLY A 200 -6.98 5.55 11.77
CA GLY A 200 -7.24 5.68 13.20
C GLY A 200 -6.02 5.49 14.09
N PHE A 201 -4.82 5.47 13.50
CA PHE A 201 -3.54 5.44 14.21
C PHE A 201 -2.99 6.88 14.28
N ASN A 202 -3.35 7.63 15.34
CA ASN A 202 -2.80 8.96 15.60
C ASN A 202 -1.52 8.87 16.47
N LYS A 203 -0.83 10.03 16.59
CA LYS A 203 0.55 10.31 17.04
C LYS A 203 1.26 9.38 18.03
N ASP A 204 0.57 8.65 18.91
CA ASP A 204 1.21 7.76 19.90
C ASP A 204 1.92 6.54 19.26
N PHE A 205 1.56 6.18 18.03
CA PHE A 205 2.19 5.07 17.28
C PHE A 205 3.23 5.52 16.23
N LEU A 206 3.52 6.83 16.14
CA LEU A 206 4.43 7.39 15.15
C LEU A 206 5.65 7.98 15.87
N ILE A 207 6.64 7.15 16.16
CA ILE A 207 7.96 7.65 16.56
C ILE A 207 8.61 8.32 15.34
N ARG A 208 8.49 9.65 15.31
CA ARG A 208 9.66 10.55 15.34
C ARG A 208 9.40 11.63 16.40
N GLN A 209 9.63 11.25 17.66
CA GLN A 209 10.29 12.12 18.63
C GLN A 209 11.79 11.78 18.63
N GLU A 210 12.41 11.74 17.46
CA GLU A 210 13.79 12.21 17.42
C GLU A 210 13.64 13.72 17.31
N GLU A 211 14.31 14.47 18.19
CA GLU A 211 14.58 15.89 17.98
C GLU A 211 15.12 16.02 16.56
N ILE A 212 14.25 16.36 15.61
CA ILE A 212 14.68 16.79 14.30
C ILE A 212 15.37 18.12 14.60
N ASP A 213 16.69 18.06 14.67
CA ASP A 213 17.55 19.23 14.78
C ASP A 213 17.07 20.20 13.70
N GLN A 214 16.49 21.32 14.14
CA GLN A 214 15.88 22.30 13.24
C GLN A 214 16.88 22.79 12.20
N LYS A 215 18.18 22.61 12.46
CA LYS A 215 19.32 22.85 11.58
C LYS A 215 19.35 21.96 10.33
N GLU A 216 19.07 20.67 10.44
CA GLU A 216 19.09 19.74 9.29
C GLU A 216 17.87 19.96 8.36
N LEU A 217 16.73 20.34 8.95
CA LEU A 217 15.55 20.78 8.22
C LEU A 217 15.83 22.10 7.47
N PHE A 218 16.55 23.04 8.11
CA PHE A 218 16.95 24.30 7.49
C PHE A 218 17.90 24.10 6.31
N ASP A 219 18.92 23.25 6.48
CA ASP A 219 19.92 22.97 5.44
C ASP A 219 19.31 22.25 4.21
N THR A 220 18.37 21.33 4.45
CA THR A 220 17.68 20.61 3.36
C THR A 220 16.67 21.51 2.62
N THR A 221 16.04 22.45 3.34
CA THR A 221 15.13 23.45 2.76
C THR A 221 15.92 24.50 1.97
N TYR A 222 17.10 24.90 2.46
CA TYR A 222 18.02 25.82 1.79
C TYR A 222 18.60 25.23 0.49
N ALA A 223 18.86 23.92 0.46
CA ALA A 223 19.37 23.24 -0.73
C ALA A 223 18.32 22.99 -1.84
N SER A 224 17.03 22.97 -1.50
CA SER A 224 15.95 22.58 -2.42
C SER A 224 15.08 23.75 -2.89
N VAL A 225 15.16 24.90 -2.24
CA VAL A 225 14.39 26.09 -2.60
C VAL A 225 15.33 27.13 -3.18
N SER A 226 15.20 27.39 -4.49
CA SER A 226 15.69 28.64 -5.09
C SER A 226 15.30 29.80 -4.17
N ALA A 227 16.28 30.48 -3.58
CA ALA A 227 16.11 31.50 -2.54
C ALA A 227 15.04 32.55 -2.90
N VAL A 228 14.79 32.76 -4.19
CA VAL A 228 13.78 33.66 -4.75
C VAL A 228 12.34 33.26 -4.38
N ASN A 229 12.04 31.96 -4.27
CA ASN A 229 10.69 31.49 -3.92
C ASN A 229 10.41 31.49 -2.42
N PHE A 230 11.45 31.37 -1.58
CA PHE A 230 11.30 31.42 -0.13
C PHE A 230 11.01 32.85 0.36
N VAL A 231 11.71 33.84 -0.22
CA VAL A 231 11.44 35.27 0.04
C VAL A 231 10.03 35.67 -0.41
N ARG A 232 9.53 35.08 -1.51
CA ARG A 232 8.16 35.32 -1.98
C ARG A 232 7.08 34.73 -1.06
N LEU A 233 7.42 33.73 -0.25
CA LEU A 233 6.54 33.12 0.75
C LEU A 233 6.53 33.91 2.09
N LEU A 234 7.63 34.57 2.42
CA LEU A 234 7.80 35.43 3.61
C LEU A 234 7.25 36.86 3.43
N ASN A 235 6.79 37.20 2.22
CA ASN A 235 6.36 38.54 1.80
C ASN A 235 5.05 39.05 2.43
N LYS A 236 4.79 38.78 3.71
CA LYS A 236 3.73 39.50 4.43
C LYS A 236 4.21 40.43 5.54
N ASP A 237 5.40 40.24 6.13
CA ASP A 237 5.71 40.98 7.38
C ASP A 237 7.15 41.51 7.54
N LEU A 238 8.00 41.54 6.50
CA LEU A 238 9.41 41.97 6.64
C LEU A 238 9.71 43.29 5.89
N SER A 239 10.53 44.15 6.50
CA SER A 239 10.93 45.45 5.95
C SER A 239 11.96 45.32 4.80
N LYS A 240 12.06 46.34 3.94
CA LYS A 240 12.97 46.32 2.78
C LYS A 240 14.46 46.25 3.15
N GLU A 241 14.83 46.67 4.35
CA GLU A 241 16.23 46.65 4.83
C GLU A 241 16.66 45.23 5.21
N GLU A 242 15.80 44.48 5.90
CA GLU A 242 16.04 43.07 6.27
C GLU A 242 16.12 42.17 5.03
N GLN A 243 15.33 42.46 4.00
CA GLN A 243 15.39 41.74 2.72
C GLN A 243 16.74 41.91 2.03
N ASN A 244 17.32 43.11 2.08
CA ASN A 244 18.59 43.42 1.41
C ASN A 244 19.81 42.82 2.14
N GLU A 245 19.73 42.65 3.46
CA GLU A 245 20.80 42.02 4.24
C GLU A 245 20.87 40.51 3.99
N ILE A 246 19.71 39.85 3.86
CA ILE A 246 19.59 38.44 3.49
C ILE A 246 20.09 38.21 2.05
N LEU A 247 19.76 39.11 1.11
CA LEU A 247 20.24 39.06 -0.28
C LEU A 247 21.77 39.16 -0.39
N LYS A 248 22.42 39.97 0.44
CA LYS A 248 23.90 40.09 0.47
C LYS A 248 24.59 38.81 0.96
N GLN A 249 23.96 38.05 1.86
CA GLN A 249 24.49 36.76 2.32
C GLN A 249 24.39 35.68 1.22
N ILE A 250 23.36 35.74 0.38
CA ILE A 250 23.10 34.78 -0.70
C ILE A 250 24.09 34.92 -1.86
N THR A 251 24.59 36.12 -2.16
CA THR A 251 25.48 36.37 -3.31
C THR A 251 26.94 35.91 -3.16
N LYS A 252 27.33 35.33 -2.02
CA LYS A 252 28.74 35.02 -1.72
C LYS A 252 29.22 33.60 -2.08
N SER A 253 28.37 32.69 -2.57
CA SER A 253 28.80 31.33 -2.95
C SER A 253 28.85 31.14 -4.47
N ASP A 254 29.89 31.67 -5.08
CA ASP A 254 30.34 31.23 -6.40
C ASP A 254 30.88 29.79 -6.30
N THR A 255 30.42 28.87 -7.17
CA THR A 255 31.28 27.98 -7.98
C THR A 255 30.50 26.98 -8.83
N LYS A 256 30.38 27.34 -10.12
CA LYS A 256 30.73 26.53 -11.31
C LYS A 256 30.82 24.99 -11.14
N LYS A 257 29.69 24.29 -11.09
CA LYS A 257 29.46 22.92 -11.65
C LYS A 257 27.98 22.52 -11.52
N GLY A 258 27.11 23.19 -12.27
CA GLY A 258 25.66 22.93 -12.29
C GLY A 258 25.19 22.19 -13.55
N ASN A 259 24.09 21.44 -13.41
CA ASN A 259 23.38 20.70 -14.46
C ASN A 259 23.15 21.56 -15.72
N LYS A 260 23.42 21.04 -16.94
CA LYS A 260 23.32 21.78 -18.22
C LYS A 260 21.97 22.47 -18.40
N MET A 261 20.89 21.85 -17.92
CA MET A 261 19.54 22.41 -18.00
C MET A 261 19.40 23.69 -17.13
N VAL A 262 20.01 23.68 -15.95
CA VAL A 262 20.04 24.82 -15.01
C VAL A 262 20.95 25.93 -15.54
N ASN A 263 22.13 25.60 -16.08
CA ASN A 263 23.00 26.62 -16.69
C ASN A 263 22.35 27.24 -17.93
N SER A 264 21.60 26.48 -18.73
CA SER A 264 20.85 27.01 -19.89
C SER A 264 19.70 27.94 -19.48
N PHE A 265 19.14 27.74 -18.28
CA PHE A 265 18.08 28.56 -17.72
C PHE A 265 18.66 29.87 -17.15
N ILE A 266 19.79 29.78 -16.43
CA ILE A 266 20.53 30.94 -15.92
C ILE A 266 21.09 31.79 -17.07
N ALA A 267 21.60 31.20 -18.14
CA ALA A 267 22.10 31.93 -19.31
C ALA A 267 20.98 32.71 -20.04
N ARG A 268 19.77 32.14 -20.12
CA ARG A 268 18.59 32.81 -20.69
C ARG A 268 18.07 33.96 -19.81
N LEU A 269 18.22 33.83 -18.50
CA LEU A 269 17.90 34.90 -17.55
C LEU A 269 18.92 36.05 -17.57
N LYS A 270 20.21 35.77 -17.77
CA LYS A 270 21.23 36.83 -17.93
C LYS A 270 21.01 37.66 -19.20
N HIS A 271 20.65 37.02 -20.32
CA HIS A 271 20.35 37.70 -21.58
C HIS A 271 19.10 38.60 -21.55
N SER A 272 18.23 38.45 -20.55
CA SER A 272 17.02 39.29 -20.39
C SER A 272 17.20 40.44 -19.41
N ILE A 273 18.39 40.56 -18.79
CA ILE A 273 18.71 41.58 -17.78
C ILE A 273 19.83 42.52 -18.27
N GLU A 274 20.59 42.18 -19.31
CA GLU A 274 21.48 43.14 -19.97
C GLU A 274 20.73 43.84 -21.14
N PRO A 275 20.50 45.16 -21.09
CA PRO A 275 20.30 45.92 -22.31
C PRO A 275 21.64 45.97 -23.07
N GLY A 276 21.58 46.26 -24.38
CA GLY A 276 22.77 46.30 -25.25
C GLY A 276 23.96 47.08 -24.69
#